data_AF-A0A7U9X943-F1
#
_entry.id   AF-A0A7U9X943-F1
#
_cell.length_a   1.000
_cell.length_b   1.000
_cell.length_c   1.000
_cell.angle_alpha   90.00
_cell.angle_beta   90.00
_cell.angle_gamma   90.00
#
_symmetry.space_group_name_H-M   'P 1'
#
loop_
_entity.id
_entity.type
_entity.pdbx_description
1 polymer ?
#
loop_
_entity_poly.entity_id
_entity_poly.type
_entity_poly.pdbx_seq_one_letter_code
_entity_poly.pdbx_strand_id
1 'polypeptide(L)'
;MSRTAKNQKDFKVSNLSDWRGSENEYAVLVAPYFQYPQNKSQIYSKALEHNVCLMVWEHIALLLEYEVKETENYSLESLWNSSQMIARDSSLAFANRQDCFLRKIDRFVAKKLQMEEGIYEKELEKYKRFLVIRGKTEINYWKNQIELIKEYSQEQAIRELIAAKKLNEKIAVITSYIDKLKC
;
A
#
# COMPACT_ATOMS: atom_id res chain seq x y z
N MET A 1 7.30 -1.31 9.67
CA MET A 1 7.33 0.10 9.20
C MET A 1 8.68 0.54 8.60
N SER A 2 9.65 -0.36 8.39
CA SER A 2 11.02 -0.02 7.94
C SER A 2 11.24 -0.02 6.43
N ARG A 3 10.17 -0.14 5.61
CA ARG A 3 10.29 -0.07 4.14
C ARG A 3 10.78 1.32 3.74
N THR A 4 11.87 1.39 3.00
CA THR A 4 12.50 2.65 2.56
C THR A 4 11.81 3.19 1.31
N ALA A 5 12.04 2.58 0.15
CA ALA A 5 11.46 2.99 -1.13
C ALA A 5 10.09 2.32 -1.38
N LYS A 6 9.15 3.11 -1.89
CA LYS A 6 7.87 2.65 -2.43
C LYS A 6 7.87 2.96 -3.92
N ASN A 7 8.46 2.05 -4.69
CA ASN A 7 8.64 2.27 -6.12
C ASN A 7 7.28 2.09 -6.80
N GLN A 8 7.02 2.88 -7.84
CA GLN A 8 5.78 2.76 -8.62
C GLN A 8 5.52 1.33 -9.14
N LYS A 9 6.59 0.61 -9.51
CA LYS A 9 6.52 -0.77 -10.01
C LYS A 9 6.04 -1.76 -8.95
N ASP A 10 6.23 -1.45 -7.67
CA ASP A 10 5.84 -2.31 -6.55
C ASP A 10 4.32 -2.27 -6.33
N PHE A 11 3.64 -1.19 -6.73
CA PHE A 11 2.17 -1.07 -6.67
C PHE A 11 1.45 -1.82 -7.80
N LYS A 12 2.14 -2.10 -8.92
CA LYS A 12 1.62 -2.88 -10.05
C LYS A 12 0.24 -2.43 -10.56
N VAL A 13 -0.07 -1.13 -10.53
CA VAL A 13 -1.40 -0.57 -10.85
C VAL A 13 -1.93 -1.07 -12.20
N SER A 14 -1.14 -0.97 -13.27
CA SER A 14 -1.57 -1.45 -14.60
C SER A 14 -1.82 -2.96 -14.61
N ASN A 15 -0.93 -3.77 -14.02
CA ASN A 15 -1.15 -5.21 -13.95
C ASN A 15 -2.38 -5.59 -13.12
N LEU A 16 -2.67 -4.85 -12.04
CA LEU A 16 -3.87 -5.06 -11.25
C LEU A 16 -5.13 -4.78 -12.07
N SER A 17 -5.10 -3.76 -12.94
CA SER A 17 -6.17 -3.54 -13.90
C SER A 17 -6.33 -4.74 -14.84
N ASP A 18 -5.24 -5.33 -15.34
CA ASP A 18 -5.31 -6.49 -16.22
C ASP A 18 -5.89 -7.73 -15.48
N TRP A 19 -5.51 -7.90 -14.21
CA TRP A 19 -5.97 -9.03 -13.39
C TRP A 19 -7.46 -9.02 -13.07
N ARG A 20 -8.17 -7.89 -13.19
CA ARG A 20 -9.64 -7.87 -13.02
C ARG A 20 -10.36 -8.68 -14.10
N GLY A 21 -9.72 -8.84 -15.27
CA GLY A 21 -10.27 -9.57 -16.41
C GLY A 21 -11.51 -8.89 -17.01
N SER A 22 -12.28 -9.65 -17.77
CA SER A 22 -13.56 -9.21 -18.36
C SER A 22 -14.76 -9.44 -17.43
N GLU A 23 -14.59 -10.18 -16.35
CA GLU A 23 -15.67 -10.61 -15.46
C GLU A 23 -15.92 -9.63 -14.30
N ASN A 24 -14.93 -8.80 -13.95
CA ASN A 24 -15.04 -7.83 -12.86
C ASN A 24 -14.98 -6.40 -13.40
N GLU A 25 -15.89 -5.55 -12.92
CA GLU A 25 -15.97 -4.16 -13.35
C GLU A 25 -14.87 -3.28 -12.74
N TYR A 26 -14.45 -3.59 -11.50
CA TYR A 26 -13.56 -2.75 -10.71
C TYR A 26 -12.26 -3.44 -10.33
N ALA A 27 -11.20 -2.66 -10.20
CA ALA A 27 -9.93 -3.06 -9.60
C ALA A 27 -9.62 -2.15 -8.42
N VAL A 28 -9.39 -2.72 -7.24
CA VAL A 28 -9.17 -1.96 -6.01
C VAL A 28 -7.81 -2.33 -5.42
N LEU A 29 -6.94 -1.33 -5.29
CA LEU A 29 -5.67 -1.46 -4.59
C LEU A 29 -5.82 -0.84 -3.20
N VAL A 30 -5.69 -1.67 -2.16
CA VAL A 30 -5.67 -1.21 -0.76
C VAL A 30 -4.25 -1.26 -0.22
N ALA A 31 -3.70 -0.12 0.21
CA ALA A 31 -2.37 -0.05 0.81
C ALA A 31 -2.32 0.90 2.01
N PRO A 32 -1.30 0.85 2.88
CA PRO A 32 -1.27 1.74 4.05
C PRO A 32 -1.22 3.22 3.64
N TYR A 33 -2.06 4.08 4.23
CA TYR A 33 -2.23 5.48 3.81
C TYR A 33 -0.89 6.21 3.63
N PHE A 34 -0.05 6.15 4.67
CA PHE A 34 1.22 6.88 4.73
C PHE A 34 2.35 6.20 3.95
N GLN A 35 2.05 5.13 3.20
CA GLN A 35 3.00 4.47 2.30
C GLN A 35 2.75 4.82 0.83
N TYR A 36 1.62 5.45 0.51
CA TYR A 36 1.44 6.09 -0.79
C TYR A 36 2.35 7.33 -0.94
N PRO A 37 2.78 7.70 -2.16
CA PRO A 37 3.53 8.93 -2.41
C PRO A 37 2.68 10.17 -2.11
N GLN A 38 3.09 11.03 -1.20
CA GLN A 38 2.20 12.08 -0.67
C GLN A 38 1.98 13.28 -1.60
N ASN A 39 2.86 13.49 -2.59
CA ASN A 39 2.81 14.66 -3.47
C ASN A 39 2.48 14.30 -4.92
N LYS A 40 3.39 13.61 -5.61
CA LYS A 40 3.24 13.21 -7.01
C LYS A 40 3.78 11.81 -7.27
N SER A 41 3.17 11.07 -8.19
CA SER A 41 3.65 9.77 -8.66
C SER A 41 2.88 9.30 -9.89
N GLN A 42 3.54 8.51 -10.75
CA GLN A 42 2.89 7.87 -11.90
C GLN A 42 1.81 6.87 -11.51
N ILE A 43 1.80 6.37 -10.26
CA ILE A 43 0.74 5.45 -9.82
C ILE A 43 -0.63 6.15 -9.85
N TYR A 44 -0.67 7.46 -9.60
CA TYR A 44 -1.90 8.24 -9.61
C TYR A 44 -2.42 8.39 -11.04
N SER A 45 -1.57 8.80 -11.99
CA SER A 45 -2.00 8.92 -13.38
C SER A 45 -2.44 7.58 -13.95
N LYS A 46 -1.73 6.48 -13.63
CA LYS A 46 -2.11 5.12 -14.05
C LYS A 46 -3.42 4.66 -13.43
N ALA A 47 -3.68 5.00 -12.18
CA ALA A 47 -4.93 4.66 -11.51
C ALA A 47 -6.12 5.36 -12.17
N LEU A 48 -5.97 6.63 -12.53
CA LEU A 48 -6.98 7.39 -13.28
C LEU A 48 -7.18 6.85 -14.69
N GLU A 49 -6.11 6.49 -15.40
CA GLU A 49 -6.15 5.98 -16.77
C GLU A 49 -6.81 4.60 -16.87
N HIS A 50 -6.53 3.70 -15.93
CA HIS A 50 -7.00 2.31 -15.97
C HIS A 50 -8.24 2.04 -15.09
N ASN A 51 -8.80 3.07 -14.46
CA ASN A 51 -9.84 2.97 -13.44
C ASN A 51 -9.50 1.94 -12.35
N VAL A 52 -8.34 2.12 -11.71
CA VAL A 52 -7.94 1.36 -10.53
C VAL A 52 -8.20 2.23 -9.32
N CYS A 53 -9.11 1.83 -8.44
CA CYS A 53 -9.38 2.52 -7.20
C CYS A 53 -8.18 2.40 -6.26
N LEU A 54 -7.68 3.53 -5.76
CA LEU A 54 -6.65 3.57 -4.73
C LEU A 54 -7.31 3.85 -3.39
N MET A 55 -7.34 2.85 -2.52
CA MET A 55 -7.85 2.95 -1.16
C MET A 55 -6.76 2.69 -0.15
N VAL A 56 -7.05 3.05 1.09
CA VAL A 56 -6.16 2.80 2.21
C VAL A 56 -6.79 1.87 3.24
N TRP A 57 -5.98 1.20 4.04
CA TRP A 57 -6.50 0.30 5.08
C TRP A 57 -7.39 1.01 6.09
N GLU A 58 -7.07 2.28 6.39
CA GLU A 58 -7.85 3.14 7.28
C GLU A 58 -9.24 3.44 6.69
N HIS A 59 -9.41 3.50 5.36
CA HIS A 59 -10.73 3.63 4.73
C HIS A 59 -11.59 2.41 5.02
N ILE A 60 -11.01 1.21 4.80
CA ILE A 60 -11.71 -0.05 5.01
C ILE A 60 -12.07 -0.23 6.49
N ALA A 61 -11.14 0.10 7.38
CA ALA A 61 -11.37 0.03 8.82
C ALA A 61 -12.52 0.95 9.26
N LEU A 62 -12.56 2.19 8.77
CA LEU A 62 -13.67 3.11 9.07
C LEU A 62 -15.01 2.61 8.50
N LEU A 63 -15.05 2.07 7.29
CA LEU A 63 -16.28 1.50 6.74
C LEU A 63 -16.81 0.35 7.62
N LEU A 64 -15.93 -0.49 8.14
CA LEU A 64 -16.30 -1.58 9.05
C LEU A 64 -16.74 -1.10 10.44
N GLU A 65 -15.98 -0.16 11.04
CA GLU A 65 -16.27 0.40 12.38
C GLU A 65 -17.64 1.11 12.44
N TYR A 66 -18.04 1.72 11.33
CA TYR A 66 -19.33 2.41 11.20
C TYR A 66 -20.41 1.52 10.53
N GLU A 67 -20.15 0.21 10.43
CA GLU A 67 -21.07 -0.81 9.92
C GLU A 67 -21.64 -0.48 8.52
N VAL A 68 -20.85 0.21 7.69
CA VAL A 68 -21.23 0.53 6.32
C VAL A 68 -21.20 -0.74 5.49
N LYS A 69 -22.38 -1.12 4.99
CA LYS A 69 -22.56 -2.28 4.10
C LYS A 69 -23.43 -1.91 2.92
N GLU A 70 -23.17 -2.56 1.80
CA GLU A 70 -24.01 -2.44 0.62
C GLU A 70 -25.40 -3.03 0.89
N THR A 71 -26.44 -2.35 0.41
CA THR A 71 -27.84 -2.79 0.47
C THR A 71 -28.54 -2.42 -0.83
N GLU A 72 -29.76 -2.91 -1.05
CA GLU A 72 -30.57 -2.57 -2.24
C GLU A 72 -30.74 -1.06 -2.45
N ASN A 73 -30.76 -0.27 -1.36
CA ASN A 73 -30.94 1.18 -1.40
C ASN A 73 -29.64 1.96 -1.16
N TYR A 74 -28.51 1.27 -1.03
CA TYR A 74 -27.24 1.89 -0.69
C TYR A 74 -26.07 1.18 -1.36
N SER A 75 -25.59 1.75 -2.45
CA SER A 75 -24.49 1.20 -3.26
C SER A 75 -23.14 1.79 -2.88
N LEU A 76 -22.11 0.94 -2.85
CA LEU A 76 -20.70 1.33 -2.69
C LEU A 76 -19.96 1.51 -4.02
N GLU A 77 -20.61 1.25 -5.16
CA GLU A 77 -20.05 1.32 -6.52
C GLU A 77 -19.20 2.57 -6.77
N SER A 78 -19.70 3.74 -6.37
CA SER A 78 -18.98 5.01 -6.52
C SER A 78 -17.62 5.08 -5.81
N LEU A 79 -17.38 4.25 -4.78
CA LEU A 79 -16.06 4.10 -4.17
C LEU A 79 -15.13 3.32 -5.10
N TRP A 80 -15.60 2.18 -5.62
CA TRP A 80 -14.82 1.33 -6.52
C TRP A 80 -14.54 2.00 -7.87
N ASN A 81 -15.44 2.90 -8.31
CA ASN A 81 -15.32 3.66 -9.53
C ASN A 81 -14.67 5.06 -9.34
N SER A 82 -14.12 5.34 -8.16
CA SER A 82 -13.66 6.68 -7.77
C SER A 82 -12.60 7.26 -8.70
N SER A 83 -11.71 6.42 -9.23
CA SER A 83 -10.62 6.86 -10.11
C SER A 83 -11.18 7.38 -11.44
N GLN A 84 -12.16 6.68 -12.03
CA GLN A 84 -12.86 7.16 -13.20
C GLN A 84 -13.66 8.44 -12.93
N MET A 85 -14.31 8.53 -11.77
CA MET A 85 -15.04 9.75 -11.37
C MET A 85 -14.09 10.95 -11.26
N ILE A 86 -12.91 10.77 -10.68
CA ILE A 86 -11.88 11.82 -10.59
C ILE A 86 -11.31 12.16 -11.97
N ALA A 87 -11.10 11.17 -12.84
CA ALA A 87 -10.56 11.38 -14.19
C ALA A 87 -11.50 12.21 -15.08
N ARG A 88 -12.81 12.12 -14.86
CA ARG A 88 -13.86 12.86 -15.59
C ARG A 88 -14.09 14.28 -15.08
N ASP A 89 -13.49 14.66 -13.95
CA ASP A 89 -13.57 16.00 -13.38
C ASP A 89 -12.91 17.02 -14.34
N SER A 90 -13.71 17.89 -14.95
CA SER A 90 -13.23 18.88 -15.94
C SER A 90 -12.25 19.89 -15.36
N SER A 91 -12.19 20.03 -14.03
CA SER A 91 -11.20 20.87 -13.35
C SER A 91 -9.80 20.22 -13.26
N LEU A 92 -9.68 18.93 -13.56
CA LEU A 92 -8.40 18.21 -13.51
C LEU A 92 -7.58 18.49 -14.79
N ALA A 93 -6.66 19.43 -14.69
CA ALA A 93 -5.68 19.68 -15.75
C ALA A 93 -4.82 18.43 -16.02
N PHE A 94 -4.45 18.21 -17.29
CA PHE A 94 -3.58 17.10 -17.69
C PHE A 94 -2.27 17.06 -16.89
N ALA A 95 -1.69 18.23 -16.63
CA ALA A 95 -0.47 18.39 -15.83
C ALA A 95 -0.58 17.86 -14.38
N ASN A 96 -1.81 17.74 -13.85
CA ASN A 96 -2.08 17.38 -12.45
C ASN A 96 -2.45 15.89 -12.28
N ARG A 97 -2.44 15.08 -13.35
CA ARG A 97 -2.86 13.66 -13.27
C ARG A 97 -1.94 12.80 -12.41
N GLN A 98 -0.70 13.24 -12.17
CA GLN A 98 0.23 12.55 -11.28
C GLN A 98 0.14 13.04 -9.83
N ASP A 99 -0.68 14.04 -9.55
CA ASP A 99 -0.81 14.59 -8.20
C ASP A 99 -1.57 13.62 -7.30
N CYS A 100 -1.19 13.59 -6.02
CA CYS A 100 -1.85 12.77 -5.02
C CYS A 100 -3.32 13.19 -4.89
N PHE A 101 -4.22 12.25 -5.19
CA PHE A 101 -5.67 12.46 -5.07
C PHE A 101 -6.31 11.73 -3.87
N LEU A 102 -5.52 11.20 -2.93
CA LEU A 102 -6.06 10.45 -1.77
C LEU A 102 -7.07 11.29 -0.97
N ARG A 103 -6.84 12.59 -0.80
CA ARG A 103 -7.83 13.48 -0.16
C ARG A 103 -9.16 13.56 -0.92
N LYS A 104 -9.18 13.35 -2.24
CA LYS A 104 -10.44 13.23 -2.99
C LYS A 104 -11.17 11.93 -2.62
N ILE A 105 -10.44 10.83 -2.43
CA ILE A 105 -10.97 9.54 -1.99
C ILE A 105 -11.50 9.63 -0.55
N ASP A 106 -10.76 10.27 0.35
CA ASP A 106 -11.18 10.54 1.72
C ASP A 106 -12.58 11.17 1.77
N ARG A 107 -12.83 12.17 0.90
CA ARG A 107 -14.14 12.81 0.78
C ARG A 107 -15.23 11.87 0.24
N PHE A 108 -14.91 10.93 -0.64
CA PHE A 108 -15.88 9.92 -1.08
C PHE A 108 -16.23 8.95 0.04
N VAL A 109 -15.23 8.49 0.80
CA VAL A 109 -15.43 7.62 1.95
C VAL A 109 -16.22 8.35 3.05
N ALA A 110 -15.89 9.59 3.37
CA ALA A 110 -16.62 10.42 4.32
C ALA A 110 -18.11 10.57 3.95
N LYS A 111 -18.41 10.80 2.66
CA LYS A 111 -19.80 10.82 2.16
C LYS A 111 -20.52 9.49 2.37
N LYS A 112 -19.84 8.36 2.17
CA LYS A 112 -20.41 7.03 2.43
C LYS A 112 -20.61 6.76 3.92
N LEU A 113 -19.77 7.33 4.76
CA LEU A 113 -19.97 7.31 6.21
C LEU A 113 -21.05 8.31 6.68
N GLN A 114 -21.62 9.11 5.76
CA GLN A 114 -22.51 10.24 6.08
C GLN A 114 -21.88 11.18 7.11
N MET A 115 -20.57 11.39 6.98
CA MET A 115 -19.73 12.08 7.95
C MET A 115 -19.22 13.40 7.36
N GLU A 116 -19.24 14.46 8.18
CA GLU A 116 -18.61 15.73 7.83
C GLU A 116 -17.08 15.60 7.74
N GLU A 117 -16.46 16.36 6.84
CA GLU A 117 -15.02 16.27 6.56
C GLU A 117 -14.17 16.48 7.83
N GLY A 118 -14.53 17.45 8.68
CA GLY A 118 -13.81 17.70 9.93
C GLY A 118 -13.95 16.58 10.98
N ILE A 119 -15.03 15.79 10.93
CA ILE A 119 -15.18 14.61 11.80
C ILE A 119 -14.33 13.47 11.22
N TYR A 120 -14.39 13.25 9.91
CA TYR A 120 -13.58 12.25 9.23
C TYR A 120 -12.08 12.45 9.46
N GLU A 121 -11.60 13.69 9.36
CA GLU A 121 -10.19 14.02 9.65
C GLU A 121 -9.79 13.66 11.09
N LYS A 122 -10.69 13.86 12.07
CA LYS A 122 -10.45 13.47 13.46
C LYS A 122 -10.39 11.95 13.62
N GLU A 123 -11.25 11.21 12.93
CA GLU A 123 -11.20 9.74 12.94
C GLU A 123 -9.89 9.23 12.32
N LEU A 124 -9.48 9.78 11.17
CA LEU A 124 -8.21 9.43 10.53
C LEU A 124 -7.00 9.77 11.43
N GLU A 125 -7.08 10.84 12.22
CA GLU A 125 -6.04 11.22 13.17
C GLU A 125 -5.85 10.18 14.30
N LYS A 126 -6.91 9.44 14.68
CA LYS A 126 -6.78 8.33 15.64
C LYS A 126 -5.86 7.23 15.09
N TYR A 127 -5.98 6.90 13.80
CA TYR A 127 -5.10 5.94 13.13
C TYR A 127 -3.65 6.42 13.08
N LYS A 128 -3.40 7.71 12.84
CA LYS A 128 -2.03 8.26 12.92
C LYS A 128 -1.41 8.06 14.29
N ARG A 129 -2.15 8.38 15.35
CA ARG A 129 -1.70 8.18 16.74
C ARG A 129 -1.43 6.70 17.03
N PHE A 130 -2.32 5.82 16.58
CA PHE A 130 -2.11 4.37 16.68
C PHE A 130 -0.82 3.92 15.99
N LEU A 131 -0.57 4.39 14.76
CA LEU A 131 0.65 4.05 14.01
C LEU A 131 1.92 4.58 14.69
N VAL A 132 1.87 5.74 15.35
CA VAL A 132 3.00 6.24 16.15
C VAL A 132 3.30 5.32 17.33
N ILE A 133 2.26 4.86 18.05
CA ILE A 133 2.42 3.91 19.15
C ILE A 133 2.98 2.60 18.63
N ARG A 134 2.41 2.06 17.56
CA ARG A 134 2.90 0.83 16.90
C ARG A 134 4.37 0.97 16.49
N GLY A 135 4.75 2.11 15.92
CA GLY A 135 6.14 2.39 15.53
C GLY A 135 7.13 2.31 16.69
N LYS A 136 6.75 2.74 17.90
CA LYS A 136 7.59 2.60 19.10
C LYS A 136 7.83 1.13 19.44
N THR A 137 6.80 0.29 19.36
CA THR A 137 6.94 -1.16 19.58
C THR A 137 7.88 -1.80 18.54
N GLU A 138 7.74 -1.43 17.27
CA GLU A 138 8.60 -1.92 16.19
C GLU A 138 10.06 -1.49 16.39
N ILE A 139 10.32 -0.27 16.86
CA ILE A 139 11.67 0.20 17.21
C ILE A 139 12.24 -0.60 18.37
N ASN A 140 11.43 -0.87 19.41
CA ASN A 140 11.87 -1.61 20.57
C ASN A 140 12.29 -3.05 20.21
N TYR A 141 11.56 -3.68 19.30
CA TYR A 141 11.94 -4.99 18.76
C TYR A 141 13.36 -4.95 18.16
N TRP A 142 13.67 -3.97 17.30
CA TRP A 142 15.01 -3.87 16.69
C TRP A 142 16.11 -3.55 17.70
N LYS A 143 15.83 -2.75 18.74
CA LYS A 143 16.77 -2.54 19.83
C LYS A 143 17.10 -3.84 20.56
N ASN A 144 16.08 -4.65 20.86
CA ASN A 144 16.28 -5.95 21.50
C ASN A 144 17.04 -6.92 20.59
N GLN A 145 16.82 -6.89 19.28
CA GLN A 145 17.60 -7.69 18.33
C GLN A 145 19.09 -7.30 18.32
N ILE A 146 19.40 -6.01 18.47
CA ILE A 146 20.79 -5.55 18.58
C ILE A 146 21.44 -6.13 19.84
N GLU A 147 20.78 -6.08 21.00
CA GLU A 147 21.32 -6.65 22.23
C GLU A 147 21.48 -8.17 22.14
N LEU A 148 20.51 -8.87 21.57
CA LEU A 148 20.61 -10.31 21.35
C LEU A 148 21.82 -10.68 20.47
N ILE A 149 22.06 -9.95 19.38
CA ILE A 149 23.19 -10.21 18.49
C ILE A 149 24.54 -9.96 19.18
N LYS A 150 24.61 -8.99 20.12
CA LYS A 150 25.83 -8.73 20.89
C LYS A 150 26.20 -9.88 21.82
N GLU A 151 25.24 -10.70 22.22
CA GLU A 151 25.45 -11.85 23.11
C GLU A 151 25.85 -13.13 22.35
N TYR A 152 25.93 -13.10 21.02
CA TYR A 152 26.28 -14.27 20.23
C TYR A 152 27.72 -14.73 20.47
N SER A 153 27.91 -16.06 20.50
CA SER A 153 29.24 -16.64 20.36
C SER A 153 29.81 -16.31 18.97
N GLN A 154 31.13 -16.38 18.84
CA GLN A 154 31.81 -16.19 17.55
C GLN A 154 31.26 -17.15 16.49
N GLU A 155 31.07 -18.42 16.83
CA GLU A 155 30.54 -19.45 15.92
C GLU A 155 29.11 -19.14 15.50
N GLN A 156 28.26 -18.72 16.45
CA GLN A 156 26.89 -18.34 16.14
C GLN A 156 26.85 -17.13 15.22
N ALA A 157 27.60 -16.08 15.52
CA ALA A 157 27.68 -14.88 14.69
C ALA A 157 28.16 -15.19 13.27
N ILE A 158 29.17 -16.05 13.11
CA ILE A 158 29.66 -16.47 11.79
C ILE A 158 28.57 -17.22 11.02
N ARG A 159 27.90 -18.19 11.65
CA ARG A 159 26.81 -18.95 11.00
C ARG A 159 25.67 -18.05 10.55
N GLU A 160 25.21 -17.16 11.42
CA GLU A 160 24.13 -16.21 11.13
C GLU A 160 24.53 -15.23 10.02
N LEU A 161 25.79 -14.78 9.98
CA LEU A 161 26.29 -13.90 8.93
C LEU A 161 26.34 -14.59 7.55
N ILE A 162 26.75 -15.86 7.51
CA ILE A 162 26.74 -16.67 6.28
C ILE A 162 25.30 -16.82 5.77
N ALA A 163 24.36 -17.13 6.66
CA ALA A 163 22.94 -17.28 6.34
C ALA A 163 22.31 -15.95 5.89
N ALA A 164 22.54 -14.86 6.62
CA ALA A 164 21.98 -13.53 6.29
C ALA A 164 22.47 -13.00 4.93
N LYS A 165 23.73 -13.28 4.57
CA LYS A 165 24.29 -12.95 3.25
C LYS A 165 23.86 -13.91 2.13
N LYS A 166 23.21 -15.03 2.48
CA LYS A 166 22.74 -16.08 1.56
C LYS A 166 23.85 -16.60 0.64
N LEU A 167 25.03 -16.87 1.21
CA LEU A 167 26.23 -17.18 0.42
C LEU A 167 26.11 -18.52 -0.30
N ASN A 168 25.56 -19.53 0.36
CA ASN A 168 25.40 -20.87 -0.21
C ASN A 168 24.38 -20.87 -1.35
N GLU A 169 23.30 -20.10 -1.22
CA GLU A 169 22.28 -19.96 -2.27
C GLU A 169 22.83 -19.24 -3.50
N LYS A 170 23.68 -18.22 -3.30
CA LYS A 170 24.34 -17.53 -4.42
C LYS A 170 25.22 -18.49 -5.22
N ILE A 171 26.00 -19.32 -4.52
CA ILE A 171 26.83 -20.35 -5.16
C ILE A 171 25.92 -21.32 -5.94
N ALA A 172 24.88 -21.85 -5.30
CA ALA A 172 23.98 -22.82 -5.92
C ALA A 172 23.29 -22.28 -7.19
N VAL A 173 22.87 -21.01 -7.19
CA VAL A 173 22.27 -20.38 -8.38
C VAL A 173 23.27 -20.27 -9.53
N ILE A 174 24.51 -19.85 -9.25
CA ILE A 174 25.56 -19.74 -10.26
C ILE A 174 25.90 -21.12 -10.83
N THR A 175 26.07 -22.12 -9.96
CA THR A 175 26.34 -23.51 -10.38
C THR A 175 25.22 -24.04 -11.26
N SER A 176 23.96 -23.91 -10.84
CA SER A 176 22.79 -24.36 -11.63
C SER A 176 22.71 -23.66 -12.99
N TYR A 177 23.06 -22.38 -13.05
CA TYR A 177 23.10 -21.64 -14.30
C TYR A 177 24.21 -22.17 -15.23
N ILE A 178 25.41 -22.39 -14.71
CA ILE A 178 26.53 -22.95 -15.47
C ILE A 178 26.20 -24.35 -15.99
N ASP A 179 25.58 -25.20 -15.17
CA ASP A 179 25.23 -26.57 -15.57
C ASP A 179 24.22 -26.58 -16.73
N LYS A 180 23.23 -25.67 -16.70
CA LYS A 180 22.28 -25.49 -17.82
C LYS A 180 22.93 -25.05 -19.13
N LEU A 181 24.07 -24.36 -19.07
CA LEU A 181 24.80 -23.92 -20.27
C LEU A 181 25.72 -25.00 -20.84
N LYS A 182 26.05 -26.04 -20.05
CA LYS A 182 26.89 -27.16 -20.48
C LYS A 182 26.06 -28.32 -21.06
N CYS A 183 24.75 -28.33 -20.82
CA CYS A 183 23.77 -29.19 -21.48
C CYS A 183 23.33 -28.57 -22.81
#